data_AF-A0A9P6U4G4-F1
#
_entry.id   AF-A0A9P6U4G4-F1
#
_cell.length_a   1.000
_cell.length_b   1.000
_cell.length_c   1.000
_cell.angle_alpha   90.00
_cell.angle_beta   90.00
_cell.angle_gamma   90.00
#
_symmetry.space_group_name_H-M   'P 1'
#
loop_
_entity.id
_entity.type
_entity.pdbx_description
1 polymer ?
#
loop_
_entity_poly.entity_id
_entity_poly.type
_entity_poly.pdbx_seq_one_letter_code
_entity_poly.pdbx_strand_id
1 'polypeptide(L)'
;MAMDLSTVGITMHRRGDVLRIRGTVGEFRGSRQIKTTQIDVIRDPDEESLFRLVVLDLEQSAYSKPFVVPEQLMERLSALVQVASTQPTIEDLKARLRTWMQIWSGSTKQHTFSYFDLASVPEHKQMALTVARSREGDAWPTNRRDQNNRVMHVLLDCIDEFLADRALVTKDGNKSMYEIQLGRSAGQAIVVDDEN
;
A
#
# COMPACT_ATOMS: atom_id res chain seq x y z
N MET A 1 3.07 -60.40 -3.59
CA MET A 1 4.13 -59.63 -2.92
C MET A 1 3.67 -58.17 -2.95
N ALA A 2 3.11 -57.66 -1.86
CA ALA A 2 2.54 -56.31 -1.82
C ALA A 2 3.67 -55.29 -1.61
N MET A 3 3.70 -54.26 -2.46
CA MET A 3 4.73 -53.22 -2.45
C MET A 3 4.51 -52.28 -1.24
N ASP A 4 5.54 -52.08 -0.42
CA ASP A 4 5.48 -51.19 0.74
C ASP A 4 5.60 -49.72 0.29
N LEU A 5 4.44 -49.05 0.19
CA LEU A 5 4.30 -47.66 -0.27
C LEU A 5 4.79 -46.61 0.74
N SER A 6 5.23 -47.04 1.94
CA SER A 6 5.86 -46.15 2.93
C SER A 6 7.13 -45.47 2.41
N THR A 7 7.82 -46.12 1.47
CA THR A 7 9.01 -45.62 0.78
C THR A 7 8.73 -44.38 -0.11
N VAL A 8 7.47 -44.14 -0.48
CA VAL A 8 7.04 -43.01 -1.35
C VAL A 8 6.43 -41.86 -0.54
N GLY A 9 6.44 -41.94 0.80
CA GLY A 9 5.83 -40.93 1.67
C GLY A 9 4.30 -40.92 1.66
N ILE A 10 3.67 -41.91 1.04
CA ILE A 10 2.21 -42.08 1.03
C ILE A 10 1.84 -42.95 2.24
N THR A 11 1.40 -42.31 3.31
CA THR A 11 0.91 -43.02 4.50
C THR A 11 -0.51 -43.50 4.22
N MET A 12 -0.69 -44.81 3.99
CA MET A 12 -1.99 -45.42 3.76
C MET A 12 -2.66 -45.73 5.11
N HIS A 13 -3.65 -44.93 5.49
CA HIS A 13 -4.40 -45.11 6.75
C HIS A 13 -5.45 -46.22 6.63
N ARG A 14 -5.66 -46.97 7.72
CA ARG A 14 -6.67 -48.03 7.80
C ARG A 14 -7.85 -47.57 8.64
N ARG A 15 -9.01 -48.19 8.40
CA ARG A 15 -10.20 -47.99 9.23
C ARG A 15 -9.89 -48.45 10.66
N GLY A 16 -10.07 -47.57 11.63
CA GLY A 16 -9.76 -47.81 13.04
C GLY A 16 -8.50 -47.08 13.53
N ASP A 17 -7.70 -46.52 12.62
CA ASP A 17 -6.55 -45.69 13.00
C ASP A 17 -7.03 -44.35 13.56
N VAL A 18 -6.35 -43.88 14.62
CA VAL A 18 -6.55 -42.52 15.15
C VAL A 18 -5.64 -41.56 14.41
N LEU A 19 -6.22 -40.52 13.82
CA LEU A 19 -5.50 -39.53 13.01
C LEU A 19 -5.63 -38.14 13.62
N ARG A 20 -4.51 -37.41 13.67
CA ARG A 20 -4.48 -35.98 13.94
C ARG A 20 -4.40 -35.23 12.61
N ILE A 21 -5.43 -34.45 12.31
CA ILE A 21 -5.54 -33.70 11.06
C ILE A 21 -5.48 -32.20 11.37
N ARG A 22 -4.62 -31.46 10.67
CA ARG A 22 -4.60 -30.00 10.69
C ARG A 22 -4.93 -29.47 9.30
N GLY A 23 -5.69 -28.40 9.23
CA GLY A 23 -6.12 -27.83 7.96
C GLY A 23 -7.08 -26.66 8.16
N THR A 24 -7.64 -26.21 7.05
CA THR A 24 -8.68 -25.18 7.04
C THR A 24 -10.04 -25.80 6.78
N VAL A 25 -11.06 -25.32 7.49
CA VAL A 25 -12.44 -25.72 7.22
C VAL A 25 -12.93 -24.93 6.00
N GLY A 26 -13.44 -25.63 5.01
CA GLY A 26 -14.08 -25.08 3.83
C GLY A 26 -15.45 -25.71 3.60
N GLU A 27 -16.11 -25.27 2.54
CA GLU A 27 -17.40 -25.79 2.12
C GLU A 27 -17.36 -26.20 0.66
N PHE A 28 -17.95 -27.34 0.35
CA PHE A 28 -18.14 -27.81 -1.02
C PHE A 28 -19.53 -28.41 -1.18
N ARG A 29 -20.34 -27.79 -2.07
CA ARG A 29 -21.71 -28.22 -2.36
C ARG A 29 -22.57 -28.38 -1.09
N GLY A 30 -22.51 -27.41 -0.18
CA GLY A 30 -23.27 -27.44 1.07
C GLY A 30 -22.69 -28.35 2.17
N SER A 31 -21.60 -29.07 1.90
CA SER A 31 -20.93 -29.92 2.89
C SER A 31 -19.67 -29.25 3.42
N ARG A 32 -19.49 -29.25 4.74
CA ARG A 32 -18.23 -28.83 5.36
C ARG A 32 -17.15 -29.89 5.13
N GLN A 33 -15.98 -29.45 4.73
CA GLN A 33 -14.82 -30.31 4.48
C GLN A 33 -13.57 -29.67 5.09
N ILE A 34 -12.61 -30.49 5.48
CA ILE A 34 -11.31 -30.00 5.96
C ILE A 34 -10.31 -30.11 4.81
N LYS A 35 -9.77 -28.98 4.36
CA LYS A 35 -8.62 -28.96 3.45
C LYS A 35 -7.36 -29.17 4.28
N THR A 36 -6.86 -30.38 4.23
CA THR A 36 -5.76 -30.83 5.08
C THR A 36 -4.41 -30.25 4.65
N THR A 37 -3.64 -29.78 5.63
CA THR A 37 -2.23 -29.38 5.48
C THR A 37 -1.29 -30.42 6.11
N GLN A 38 -1.71 -31.10 7.16
CA GLN A 38 -0.93 -32.12 7.86
C GLN A 38 -1.82 -33.26 8.37
N ILE A 39 -1.32 -34.49 8.27
CA ILE A 39 -1.94 -35.70 8.83
C ILE A 39 -0.87 -36.49 9.58
N ASP A 40 -1.11 -36.75 10.86
CA ASP A 40 -0.28 -37.62 11.68
C ASP A 40 -1.09 -38.84 12.16
N VAL A 41 -0.51 -40.04 12.13
CA VAL A 41 -1.12 -41.25 12.71
C VAL A 41 -0.72 -41.36 14.17
N ILE A 42 -1.69 -41.42 15.07
CA ILE A 42 -1.44 -41.58 16.49
C ILE A 42 -1.57 -43.06 16.88
N ARG A 43 -0.61 -43.55 17.65
CA ARG A 43 -0.56 -44.95 18.13
C ARG A 43 -0.83 -45.09 19.62
N ASP A 44 -0.85 -43.98 20.34
CA ASP A 44 -1.12 -43.95 21.77
C ASP A 44 -2.62 -44.20 22.01
N PRO A 45 -3.01 -45.25 22.76
CA PRO A 45 -4.41 -45.56 23.05
C PRO A 45 -5.10 -44.50 23.92
N ASP A 46 -4.35 -43.75 24.73
CA ASP A 46 -4.90 -42.77 25.66
C ASP A 46 -5.04 -41.38 25.04
N GLU A 47 -4.46 -41.15 23.85
CA GLU A 47 -4.45 -39.85 23.17
C GLU A 47 -5.86 -39.27 23.00
N GLU A 48 -6.85 -40.10 22.64
CA GLU A 48 -8.21 -39.62 22.42
C GLU A 48 -8.81 -39.04 23.71
N SER A 49 -8.56 -39.69 24.85
CA SER A 49 -9.01 -39.22 26.17
C SER A 49 -8.30 -37.94 26.57
N LEU A 50 -6.98 -37.87 26.37
CA LEU A 50 -6.19 -36.66 26.63
C LEU A 50 -6.66 -35.49 25.76
N PHE A 51 -6.89 -35.73 24.47
CA PHE A 51 -7.38 -34.73 23.54
C PHE A 51 -8.73 -34.17 23.98
N ARG A 52 -9.66 -35.03 24.45
CA ARG A 52 -10.95 -34.57 24.98
C ARG A 52 -10.79 -33.66 26.19
N LEU A 53 -9.88 -33.99 27.11
CA LEU A 53 -9.59 -33.13 28.28
C LEU A 53 -9.04 -31.77 27.86
N VAL A 54 -8.13 -31.74 26.87
CA VAL A 54 -7.59 -30.50 26.31
C VAL A 54 -8.69 -29.67 25.65
N VAL A 55 -9.60 -30.29 24.90
CA VAL A 55 -10.73 -29.58 24.28
C VAL A 55 -11.62 -28.94 25.34
N LEU A 56 -11.94 -29.67 26.43
CA LEU A 56 -12.76 -29.12 27.52
C LEU A 56 -12.09 -27.93 28.21
N ASP A 57 -10.78 -28.02 28.47
CA ASP A 57 -10.02 -26.91 29.05
C ASP A 57 -9.98 -25.69 28.12
N LEU A 58 -9.77 -25.89 26.82
CA LEU A 58 -9.76 -24.81 25.84
C LEU A 58 -11.14 -24.15 25.67
N GLU A 59 -12.21 -24.95 25.68
CA GLU A 59 -13.59 -24.44 25.66
C GLU A 59 -13.85 -23.52 26.85
N GLN A 60 -13.48 -23.96 28.06
CA GLN A 60 -13.70 -23.19 29.29
C GLN A 60 -12.76 -21.97 29.40
N SER A 61 -11.50 -22.12 29.01
CA SER A 61 -10.46 -21.12 29.22
C SER A 61 -10.46 -20.03 28.16
N ALA A 62 -10.76 -20.36 26.90
CA ALA A 62 -10.56 -19.47 25.76
C ALA A 62 -11.78 -19.37 24.82
N TYR A 63 -12.31 -20.48 24.30
CA TYR A 63 -13.27 -20.42 23.19
C TYR A 63 -14.67 -19.96 23.58
N SER A 64 -15.11 -20.27 24.80
CA SER A 64 -16.42 -19.81 25.29
C SER A 64 -16.42 -18.36 25.77
N LYS A 65 -15.25 -17.71 25.90
CA LYS A 65 -15.16 -16.33 26.38
C LYS A 65 -15.23 -15.36 25.19
N PRO A 66 -16.02 -14.28 25.29
CA PRO A 66 -16.03 -13.27 24.23
C PRO A 66 -14.66 -12.62 24.13
N PHE A 67 -14.16 -12.48 22.91
CA PHE A 67 -12.94 -11.73 22.66
C PHE A 67 -13.21 -10.24 22.87
N VAL A 68 -12.59 -9.65 23.90
CA VAL A 68 -12.65 -8.22 24.18
C VAL A 68 -11.41 -7.56 23.57
N VAL A 69 -11.63 -6.67 22.61
CA VAL A 69 -10.55 -5.86 22.02
C VAL A 69 -10.11 -4.83 23.07
N PRO A 70 -8.82 -4.76 23.44
CA PRO A 70 -8.33 -3.74 24.36
C PRO A 70 -8.61 -2.33 23.85
N GLU A 71 -9.04 -1.42 24.73
CA GLU A 71 -9.40 -0.03 24.38
C GLU A 71 -8.27 0.70 23.65
N GLN A 72 -7.02 0.48 24.09
CA GLN A 72 -5.82 1.03 23.46
C GLN A 72 -5.68 0.65 21.97
N LEU A 73 -6.13 -0.56 21.60
CA LEU A 73 -6.09 -1.01 20.21
C LEU A 73 -7.20 -0.34 19.40
N MET A 74 -8.39 -0.17 19.98
CA MET A 74 -9.50 0.56 19.37
C MET A 74 -9.15 2.04 19.12
N GLU A 75 -8.49 2.70 20.07
CA GLU A 75 -8.01 4.09 19.93
C GLU A 75 -6.96 4.22 18.82
N ARG A 76 -6.02 3.26 18.73
CA ARG A 76 -5.03 3.26 17.65
C ARG A 76 -5.67 3.03 16.29
N LEU A 77 -6.63 2.11 16.20
CA LEU A 77 -7.39 1.87 14.97
C LEU A 77 -8.20 3.10 14.56
N SER A 78 -8.87 3.77 15.49
CA SER A 78 -9.64 4.98 15.19
C SER A 78 -8.72 6.13 14.74
N ALA A 79 -7.56 6.31 15.37
CA ALA A 79 -6.55 7.27 14.93
C ALA A 79 -6.04 6.96 13.51
N LEU A 80 -5.75 5.69 13.20
CA LEU A 80 -5.34 5.27 11.86
C LEU A 80 -6.44 5.49 10.81
N VAL A 81 -7.71 5.21 11.16
CA VAL A 81 -8.85 5.48 10.29
C VAL A 81 -9.03 6.98 10.06
N GLN A 82 -8.86 7.81 11.09
CA GLN A 82 -8.93 9.27 10.95
C GLN A 82 -7.82 9.80 10.05
N VAL A 83 -6.57 9.34 10.24
CA VAL A 83 -5.44 9.70 9.36
C VAL A 83 -5.68 9.24 7.92
N ALA A 84 -6.27 8.05 7.72
CA ALA A 84 -6.64 7.57 6.39
C ALA A 84 -7.86 8.31 5.78
N SER A 85 -8.72 8.89 6.61
CA SER A 85 -9.91 9.63 6.18
C SER A 85 -9.61 11.06 5.72
N THR A 86 -8.48 11.63 6.13
CA THR A 86 -7.99 12.90 5.59
C THR A 86 -7.49 12.67 4.17
N GLN A 87 -8.39 12.80 3.21
CA GLN A 87 -8.03 12.70 1.80
C GLN A 87 -6.98 13.77 1.47
N PRO A 88 -5.85 13.41 0.85
CA PRO A 88 -4.84 14.39 0.45
C PRO A 88 -5.48 15.44 -0.46
N THR A 89 -5.32 16.70 -0.08
CA THR A 89 -5.79 17.84 -0.86
C THR A 89 -4.80 18.19 -1.96
N ILE A 90 -5.20 19.08 -2.88
CA ILE A 90 -4.26 19.57 -3.90
C ILE A 90 -3.08 20.35 -3.29
N GLU A 91 -3.30 21.05 -2.18
CA GLU A 91 -2.24 21.79 -1.49
C GLU A 91 -1.20 20.84 -0.88
N ASP A 92 -1.63 19.68 -0.38
CA ASP A 92 -0.72 18.64 0.11
C ASP A 92 0.13 18.07 -1.03
N LEU A 93 -0.48 17.86 -2.20
CA LEU A 93 0.24 17.43 -3.40
C LEU A 93 1.27 18.49 -3.82
N LYS A 94 0.91 19.78 -3.85
CA LYS A 94 1.84 20.87 -4.18
C LYS A 94 3.00 20.95 -3.19
N ALA A 95 2.72 20.88 -1.89
CA ALA A 95 3.76 20.90 -0.85
C ALA A 95 4.74 19.73 -1.00
N ARG A 96 4.22 18.54 -1.32
CA ARG A 96 5.04 17.34 -1.60
C ARG A 96 5.90 17.54 -2.85
N LEU A 97 5.32 18.03 -3.94
CA LEU A 97 6.05 18.30 -5.19
C LEU A 97 7.16 19.34 -4.98
N ARG A 98 6.90 20.43 -4.24
CA ARG A 98 7.94 21.42 -3.88
C ARG A 98 9.08 20.77 -3.09
N THR A 99 8.76 19.94 -2.11
CA THR A 99 9.77 19.21 -1.31
C THR A 99 10.60 18.29 -2.21
N TRP A 100 9.95 17.56 -3.11
CA TRP A 100 10.63 16.71 -4.07
C TRP A 100 11.56 17.50 -5.00
N MET A 101 11.12 18.66 -5.52
CA MET A 101 11.94 19.51 -6.38
C MET A 101 13.19 20.03 -5.64
N GLN A 102 13.05 20.41 -4.37
CA GLN A 102 14.19 20.82 -3.53
C GLN A 102 15.21 19.68 -3.35
N ILE A 103 14.73 18.47 -3.06
CA ILE A 103 15.58 17.28 -2.92
C ILE A 103 16.22 16.89 -4.25
N TRP A 104 15.45 16.90 -5.33
CA TRP A 104 15.93 16.63 -6.69
C TRP A 104 17.07 17.56 -7.05
N SER A 105 16.85 18.87 -6.88
CA SER A 105 17.83 19.91 -7.17
C SER A 105 19.08 19.80 -6.29
N GLY A 106 18.92 19.44 -5.01
CA GLY A 106 20.04 19.31 -4.06
C GLY A 106 20.85 18.02 -4.25
N SER A 107 20.23 16.91 -4.62
CA SER A 107 20.88 15.60 -4.69
C SER A 107 21.50 15.30 -6.05
N THR A 108 20.83 15.67 -7.15
CA THR A 108 21.26 15.29 -8.50
C THR A 108 22.15 16.32 -9.18
N LYS A 109 22.29 17.54 -8.60
CA LYS A 109 22.82 18.74 -9.27
C LYS A 109 22.11 19.07 -10.60
N GLN A 110 20.97 18.42 -10.87
CA GLN A 110 20.13 18.72 -12.02
C GLN A 110 19.02 19.64 -11.55
N HIS A 111 18.95 20.82 -12.16
CA HIS A 111 17.86 21.76 -11.95
C HIS A 111 16.70 21.53 -12.91
N THR A 112 16.80 20.52 -13.79
CA THR A 112 15.83 20.30 -14.85
C THR A 112 15.14 18.95 -14.68
N PHE A 113 13.82 18.92 -14.88
CA PHE A 113 13.02 17.70 -14.88
C PHE A 113 11.90 17.80 -15.91
N SER A 114 11.38 16.65 -16.33
CA SER A 114 10.21 16.54 -17.20
C SER A 114 8.97 16.14 -16.38
N TYR A 115 7.80 16.30 -16.98
CA TYR A 115 6.56 15.77 -16.41
C TYR A 115 6.65 14.24 -16.12
N PHE A 116 7.35 13.49 -16.97
CA PHE A 116 7.49 12.04 -16.80
C PHE A 116 8.28 11.69 -15.54
N ASP A 117 9.25 12.52 -15.15
CA ASP A 117 10.03 12.31 -13.92
C ASP A 117 9.13 12.47 -12.69
N LEU A 118 8.24 13.46 -12.70
CA LEU A 118 7.24 13.63 -11.63
C LEU A 118 6.26 12.46 -11.55
N ALA A 119 5.75 12.01 -12.70
CA ALA A 119 4.78 10.92 -12.80
C ALA A 119 5.40 9.53 -12.53
N SER A 120 6.72 9.41 -12.58
CA SER A 120 7.45 8.17 -12.30
C SER A 120 7.46 7.80 -10.81
N VAL A 121 7.29 8.79 -9.93
CA VAL A 121 7.25 8.61 -8.48
C VAL A 121 5.87 8.06 -8.07
N PRO A 122 5.79 6.84 -7.49
CA PRO A 122 4.52 6.20 -7.14
C PRO A 122 3.65 7.05 -6.20
N GLU A 123 4.27 7.73 -5.23
CA GLU A 123 3.57 8.56 -4.26
C GLU A 123 2.89 9.77 -4.92
N HIS A 124 3.57 10.45 -5.85
CA HIS A 124 2.98 11.58 -6.58
C HIS A 124 1.78 11.14 -7.41
N LYS A 125 1.93 10.00 -8.10
CA LYS A 125 0.86 9.42 -8.91
C LYS A 125 -0.35 9.04 -8.05
N GLN A 126 -0.13 8.45 -6.88
CA GLN A 126 -1.20 8.06 -5.97
C GLN A 126 -1.91 9.27 -5.34
N MET A 127 -1.16 10.30 -4.93
CA MET A 127 -1.77 11.53 -4.41
C MET A 127 -2.57 12.27 -5.50
N ALA A 128 -2.01 12.41 -6.71
CA ALA A 128 -2.71 13.02 -7.84
C ALA A 128 -3.95 12.22 -8.26
N LEU A 129 -3.93 10.89 -8.16
CA LEU A 129 -5.10 10.04 -8.39
C LEU A 129 -6.22 10.33 -7.38
N THR A 130 -5.87 10.44 -6.10
CA THR A 130 -6.85 10.75 -5.04
C THR A 130 -7.45 12.14 -5.23
N VAL A 131 -6.63 13.15 -5.55
CA VAL A 131 -7.08 14.52 -5.83
C VAL A 131 -7.94 14.58 -7.09
N ALA A 132 -7.57 13.87 -8.15
CA ALA A 132 -8.38 13.80 -9.37
C ALA A 132 -9.75 13.17 -9.09
N ARG A 133 -9.77 12.10 -8.30
CA ARG A 133 -11.00 11.40 -7.93
C ARG A 133 -11.90 12.24 -7.03
N SER A 134 -11.33 13.00 -6.09
CA SER A 134 -12.12 13.90 -5.24
C SER A 134 -12.73 15.07 -6.02
N ARG A 135 -12.06 15.55 -7.09
CA ARG A 135 -12.58 16.59 -7.99
C ARG A 135 -13.75 16.13 -8.85
N GLU A 136 -13.71 14.90 -9.35
CA GLU A 136 -14.69 14.39 -10.32
C GLU A 136 -15.86 13.62 -9.68
N GLY A 137 -15.68 13.09 -8.47
CA GLY A 137 -16.73 12.38 -7.74
C GLY A 137 -17.33 11.23 -8.57
N ASP A 138 -18.62 11.33 -8.86
CA ASP A 138 -19.37 10.31 -9.61
C ASP A 138 -19.02 10.26 -11.11
N ALA A 139 -18.36 11.29 -11.65
CA ALA A 139 -17.92 11.34 -13.06
C ALA A 139 -16.59 10.60 -13.30
N TRP A 140 -16.06 9.89 -12.29
CA TRP A 140 -14.77 9.22 -12.35
C TRP A 140 -14.73 8.10 -13.42
N PRO A 141 -13.76 8.12 -14.35
CA PRO A 141 -13.70 7.11 -15.41
C PRO A 141 -13.33 5.71 -14.87
N THR A 142 -13.93 4.68 -15.46
CA THR A 142 -13.62 3.26 -15.15
C THR A 142 -12.41 2.73 -15.91
N ASN A 143 -12.08 3.33 -17.06
CA ASN A 143 -10.97 2.88 -17.89
C ASN A 143 -9.61 3.41 -17.36
N ARG A 144 -8.55 2.62 -17.52
CA ARG A 144 -7.22 2.99 -17.02
C ARG A 144 -6.59 4.17 -17.79
N ARG A 145 -6.95 4.32 -19.07
CA ARG A 145 -6.40 5.37 -19.94
C ARG A 145 -6.88 6.75 -19.50
N ASP A 146 -8.18 6.94 -19.29
CA ASP A 146 -8.72 8.24 -18.92
C ASP A 146 -8.37 8.58 -17.48
N GLN A 147 -8.30 7.59 -16.58
CA GLN A 147 -7.76 7.80 -15.23
C GLN A 147 -6.34 8.38 -15.28
N ASN A 148 -5.45 7.81 -16.10
CA ASN A 148 -4.09 8.35 -16.27
C ASN A 148 -4.11 9.76 -16.88
N ASN A 149 -5.02 10.06 -17.80
CA ASN A 149 -5.17 11.41 -18.35
C ASN A 149 -5.61 12.41 -17.27
N ARG A 150 -6.54 12.04 -16.37
CA ARG A 150 -6.96 12.91 -15.26
C ARG A 150 -5.83 13.18 -14.27
N VAL A 151 -5.06 12.14 -13.93
CA VAL A 151 -3.85 12.28 -13.12
C VAL A 151 -2.85 13.24 -13.76
N MET A 152 -2.65 13.11 -15.08
CA MET A 152 -1.78 14.00 -15.84
C MET A 152 -2.25 15.45 -15.77
N HIS A 153 -3.54 15.71 -15.97
CA HIS A 153 -4.09 17.06 -15.85
C HIS A 153 -3.87 17.66 -14.47
N VAL A 154 -4.10 16.91 -13.39
CA VAL A 154 -3.87 17.41 -12.02
C VAL A 154 -2.40 17.79 -11.78
N LEU A 155 -1.47 16.98 -12.28
CA LEU A 155 -0.04 17.26 -12.15
C LEU A 155 0.39 18.45 -13.03
N LEU A 156 -0.15 18.57 -14.24
CA LEU A 156 0.12 19.72 -15.12
C LEU A 156 -0.45 21.02 -14.53
N ASP A 157 -1.66 20.99 -13.96
CA ASP A 157 -2.23 22.14 -13.23
C ASP A 157 -1.28 22.61 -12.12
N CYS A 158 -0.69 21.67 -11.36
CA CYS A 158 0.30 22.01 -10.32
C CYS A 158 1.57 22.65 -10.90
N ILE A 159 2.03 22.18 -12.06
CA ILE A 159 3.19 22.75 -12.74
C ILE A 159 2.89 24.15 -13.26
N ASP A 160 1.73 24.37 -13.86
CA ASP A 160 1.29 25.67 -14.35
C ASP A 160 1.22 26.70 -13.23
N GLU A 161 0.75 26.29 -12.05
CA GLU A 161 0.80 27.14 -10.85
C GLU A 161 2.23 27.44 -10.40
N PHE A 162 3.15 26.45 -10.42
CA PHE A 162 4.55 26.71 -10.10
C PHE A 162 5.27 27.60 -11.12
N LEU A 163 4.85 27.56 -12.40
CA LEU A 163 5.30 28.50 -13.43
C LEU A 163 4.78 29.91 -13.13
N ALA A 164 3.52 30.05 -12.71
CA ALA A 164 2.94 31.33 -12.32
C ALA A 164 3.63 31.93 -11.07
N ASP A 165 3.96 31.09 -10.08
CA ASP A 165 4.69 31.44 -8.86
C ASP A 165 6.19 31.75 -9.10
N ARG A 166 6.67 31.60 -10.35
CA ARG A 166 8.10 31.71 -10.73
C ARG A 166 9.02 30.73 -10.00
N ALA A 167 8.47 29.64 -9.47
CA ALA A 167 9.26 28.55 -8.90
C ALA A 167 9.90 27.67 -10.00
N LEU A 168 9.27 27.64 -11.19
CA LEU A 168 9.74 26.93 -12.38
C LEU A 168 9.85 27.88 -13.58
N VAL A 169 10.69 27.50 -14.55
CA VAL A 169 10.74 28.09 -15.90
C VAL A 169 10.79 26.98 -16.94
N THR A 170 10.15 27.16 -18.09
CA THR A 170 10.27 26.21 -19.20
C THR A 170 11.66 26.30 -19.83
N LYS A 171 12.38 25.19 -19.88
CA LYS A 171 13.72 25.15 -20.46
C LYS A 171 13.64 25.27 -21.98
N ASP A 172 14.38 26.21 -22.56
CA ASP A 172 14.54 26.36 -24.02
C ASP A 172 13.22 26.46 -24.82
N GLY A 173 12.14 26.97 -24.19
CA GLY A 173 10.80 27.03 -24.80
C GLY A 173 10.11 25.67 -24.97
N ASN A 174 10.70 24.60 -24.44
CA ASN A 174 10.12 23.27 -24.47
C ASN A 174 9.07 23.10 -23.36
N LYS A 175 7.80 22.93 -23.75
CA LYS A 175 6.65 22.73 -22.85
C LYS A 175 6.69 21.41 -22.05
N SER A 176 7.68 20.55 -22.28
CA SER A 176 7.82 19.27 -21.59
C SER A 176 8.99 19.21 -20.60
N MET A 177 9.81 20.27 -20.53
CA MET A 177 11.00 20.35 -19.70
C MET A 177 10.97 21.61 -18.84
N TYR A 178 11.16 21.43 -17.53
CA TYR A 178 11.06 22.49 -16.54
C TYR A 178 12.37 22.64 -15.78
N GLU A 179 12.77 23.87 -15.51
CA GLU A 179 13.94 24.25 -14.72
C GLU A 179 13.50 24.86 -13.39
N ILE A 180 14.07 24.37 -12.29
CA ILE A 180 13.79 24.79 -10.91
C ILE A 180 14.55 26.08 -10.62
N GLN A 181 13.82 27.14 -10.28
CA GLN A 181 14.41 28.37 -9.77
C GLN A 181 14.57 28.28 -8.26
N LEU A 182 15.72 27.80 -7.80
CA LEU A 182 16.12 27.97 -6.41
C LEU A 182 16.31 29.46 -6.15
N GLY A 183 15.60 30.01 -5.16
CA GLY A 183 15.45 31.44 -4.94
C GLY A 183 16.73 32.27 -5.14
N ARG A 184 16.77 33.04 -6.23
CA ARG A 184 17.26 34.41 -6.15
C ARG A 184 16.17 35.20 -5.44
N SER A 185 16.23 35.23 -4.11
CA SER A 185 15.44 36.18 -3.33
C SER A 185 15.76 37.59 -3.84
N ALA A 186 14.72 38.41 -4.00
CA ALA A 186 14.80 39.83 -4.26
C ALA A 186 15.95 40.50 -3.47
N GLY A 187 16.89 41.12 -4.19
CA GLY A 187 18.02 41.84 -3.60
C GLY A 187 18.86 42.54 -4.68
N GLN A 188 18.75 43.86 -4.73
CA GLN A 188 19.63 44.84 -5.37
C GLN A 188 20.98 44.35 -5.93
N ALA A 189 21.21 44.69 -7.20
CA ALA A 189 22.45 45.32 -7.67
C ALA A 189 21.99 46.33 -8.73
N ILE A 190 21.62 47.56 -8.35
CA ILE A 190 22.49 48.74 -8.38
C ILE A 190 23.61 48.59 -9.41
N VAL A 191 23.46 49.39 -10.47
CA VAL A 191 24.45 49.80 -11.46
C VAL A 191 25.81 50.01 -10.81
N VAL A 192 26.83 49.34 -11.34
CA VAL A 192 28.17 49.93 -11.43
C VAL A 192 28.62 49.70 -12.88
N ASP A 193 28.38 50.71 -13.70
CA ASP A 193 29.30 51.01 -14.78
C ASP A 193 30.67 51.30 -14.13
N ASP A 194 31.69 50.55 -14.54
CA ASP A 194 33.08 51.00 -14.43
C ASP A 194 33.77 50.63 -15.74
N GLU A 195 33.57 51.50 -16.74
CA GLU A 195 34.62 51.80 -17.70
C GLU A 195 35.64 52.72 -17.01
N ASN A 196 36.78 52.15 -16.59
CA ASN A 196 38.11 52.74 -16.78
C ASN A 196 39.22 51.70 -16.55
#